data_AF-A0A9X7JV33-F1
#
_entry.id   AF-A0A9X7JV33-F1
#
_cell.length_a   1.000
_cell.length_b   1.000
_cell.length_c   1.000
_cell.angle_alpha   90.00
_cell.angle_beta   90.00
_cell.angle_gamma   90.00
#
_symmetry.space_group_name_H-M   'P 1'
#
loop_
_entity.id
_entity.type
_entity.pdbx_description
1 polymer ?
#
loop_
_entity_poly.entity_id
_entity_poly.type
_entity_poly.pdbx_seq_one_letter_code
_entity_poly.pdbx_strand_id
1 'polypeptide(L)'
;MRVWTTSLPPFIGVMLGTVASLVGQLLQGRASERAEARRNERERVEARRNEHLTHIVAFLCALQEAERGAVDRYHHNETDAEWQMRARRALDRVWVTQKTIHLVCASKVNNAAREAAFAVQDVIRKGPGDPGEPQDERVWQAISPSRRAYLDVAAEYLSEEEGHGAPAATTSPELRPDEAGL
;
A
#
# COMPACT_ATOMS: atom_id res chain seq x y z
N MET A 1 71.10 -52.11 8.89
CA MET A 1 70.59 -50.74 8.68
C MET A 1 69.10 -50.82 8.37
N ARG A 2 68.22 -50.40 9.29
CA ARG A 2 66.78 -50.27 9.05
C ARG A 2 66.48 -48.78 8.86
N VAL A 3 66.12 -48.38 7.65
CA VAL A 3 65.73 -47.00 7.33
C VAL A 3 64.28 -46.82 7.81
N TRP A 4 64.08 -45.99 8.83
CA TRP A 4 62.76 -45.53 9.25
C TRP A 4 62.28 -44.51 8.22
N THR A 5 61.37 -44.91 7.34
CA THR A 5 60.60 -43.97 6.53
C THR A 5 59.56 -43.32 7.42
N THR A 6 59.92 -42.19 8.03
CA THR A 6 59.02 -41.35 8.81
C THR A 6 57.97 -40.77 7.86
N SER A 7 56.83 -41.45 7.76
CA SER A 7 55.64 -40.99 7.04
C SER A 7 55.12 -39.72 7.73
N LEU A 8 55.41 -38.54 7.17
CA LEU A 8 54.82 -37.29 7.64
C LEU A 8 53.31 -37.33 7.37
N PRO A 9 52.44 -37.22 8.39
CA PRO A 9 51.02 -37.57 8.25
C PRO A 9 50.18 -36.43 7.62
N PRO A 10 48.93 -36.71 7.18
CA PRO A 10 48.09 -35.89 6.29
C PRO A 10 47.49 -34.62 6.91
N PHE A 11 48.19 -33.97 7.83
CA PHE A 11 47.70 -32.78 8.55
C PHE A 11 47.51 -31.54 7.67
N ILE A 12 48.25 -31.44 6.58
CA ILE A 12 48.15 -30.31 5.63
C ILE A 12 46.79 -30.30 4.94
N GLY A 13 46.26 -31.47 4.56
CA GLY A 13 44.95 -31.58 3.90
C GLY A 13 43.79 -31.22 4.83
N VAL A 14 43.89 -31.59 6.11
CA VAL A 14 42.86 -31.25 7.12
C VAL A 14 42.84 -29.76 7.39
N MET A 15 44.00 -29.11 7.52
CA MET A 15 44.09 -27.66 7.74
C MET A 15 43.56 -26.85 6.56
N LEU A 16 43.84 -27.27 5.32
CA LEU A 16 43.27 -26.64 4.12
C LEU A 16 41.76 -26.84 4.06
N GLY A 17 41.26 -28.03 4.40
CA GLY A 17 39.83 -28.33 4.44
C GLY A 17 39.06 -27.50 5.49
N THR A 18 39.62 -27.31 6.70
CA THR A 18 38.98 -26.49 7.74
C THR A 18 38.98 -25.00 7.39
N VAL A 19 40.08 -24.48 6.83
CA VAL A 19 40.14 -23.07 6.38
C VAL A 19 39.16 -22.83 5.23
N ALA A 20 39.13 -23.71 4.21
CA ALA A 20 38.17 -23.59 3.11
C ALA A 20 36.71 -23.69 3.59
N SER A 21 36.43 -24.56 4.57
CA SER A 21 35.10 -24.70 5.16
C SER A 21 34.67 -23.44 5.93
N LEU A 22 35.56 -22.84 6.73
CA LEU A 22 35.31 -21.59 7.45
C LEU A 22 35.04 -20.42 6.48
N VAL A 23 35.81 -20.33 5.39
CA VAL A 23 35.60 -19.31 4.35
C VAL A 23 34.25 -19.51 3.65
N GLY A 24 33.90 -20.76 3.32
CA GLY A 24 32.59 -21.10 2.76
C GLY A 24 31.44 -20.69 3.68
N GLN A 25 31.53 -21.01 4.97
CA GLN A 25 30.52 -20.64 5.97
C GLN A 25 30.37 -19.12 6.13
N LEU A 26 31.48 -18.36 6.12
CA LEU A 26 31.45 -16.90 6.19
C LEU A 26 30.82 -16.25 4.96
N LEU A 27 31.11 -16.78 3.77
CA LEU A 27 30.52 -16.29 2.52
C LEU A 27 29.02 -16.63 2.45
N GLN A 28 28.66 -17.84 2.86
CA GLN A 28 27.27 -18.32 2.87
C GLN A 28 26.43 -17.61 3.93
N GLY A 29 27.01 -17.31 5.11
CA GLY A 29 26.38 -16.47 6.14
C GLY A 29 26.09 -15.06 5.64
N ARG A 30 27.06 -14.39 5.01
CA ARG A 30 26.85 -13.05 4.43
C ARG A 30 25.87 -13.03 3.26
N ALA A 31 25.81 -14.10 2.48
CA ALA A 31 24.81 -14.26 1.42
C ALA A 31 23.41 -14.48 2.00
N SER A 32 23.28 -15.29 3.06
CA SER A 32 22.03 -15.51 3.81
C SER A 32 21.52 -14.22 4.43
N GLU A 33 22.38 -13.49 5.14
CA GLU A 33 22.03 -12.21 5.77
C GLU A 33 21.50 -11.19 4.75
N ARG A 34 22.12 -11.11 3.55
CA ARG A 34 21.64 -10.22 2.48
C ARG A 34 20.33 -10.69 1.86
N ALA A 35 20.14 -12.00 1.69
CA ALA A 35 18.90 -12.56 1.18
C ALA A 35 17.74 -12.34 2.17
N GLU A 36 18.00 -12.55 3.46
CA GLU A 36 17.07 -12.29 4.56
C GLU A 36 16.75 -10.79 4.68
N ALA A 37 17.75 -9.91 4.57
CA ALA A 37 17.52 -8.46 4.58
C ALA A 37 16.61 -8.01 3.43
N ARG A 38 16.84 -8.52 2.21
CA ARG A 38 15.98 -8.25 1.04
C ARG A 38 14.56 -8.79 1.23
N ARG A 39 14.44 -9.97 1.83
CA ARG A 39 13.14 -10.57 2.13
C ARG A 39 12.38 -9.75 3.17
N ASN A 40 13.03 -9.35 4.26
CA ASN A 40 12.45 -8.50 5.30
C ASN A 40 12.02 -7.13 4.75
N GLU A 41 12.77 -6.57 3.80
CA GLU A 41 12.39 -5.31 3.14
C GLU A 41 11.13 -5.48 2.29
N ARG A 42 11.04 -6.55 1.50
CA ARG A 42 9.82 -6.88 0.72
C ARG A 42 8.62 -7.10 1.62
N GLU A 43 8.78 -7.89 2.69
CA GLU A 43 7.71 -8.14 3.66
C GLU A 43 7.23 -6.83 4.33
N ARG A 44 8.14 -5.89 4.61
CA ARG A 44 7.77 -4.56 5.15
C ARG A 44 7.04 -3.68 4.14
N VAL A 45 7.43 -3.72 2.86
CA VAL A 45 6.72 -2.98 1.80
C VAL A 45 5.33 -3.53 1.60
N GLU A 46 5.18 -4.86 1.54
CA GLU A 46 3.88 -5.54 1.43
C GLU A 46 2.99 -5.28 2.64
N ALA A 47 3.54 -5.29 3.85
CA ALA A 47 2.79 -4.97 5.07
C ALA A 47 2.24 -3.54 5.05
N ARG A 48 3.05 -2.54 4.68
CA ARG A 48 2.59 -1.15 4.54
C ARG A 48 1.52 -0.99 3.46
N ARG A 49 1.69 -1.66 2.31
CA ARG A 49 0.68 -1.63 1.24
C ARG A 49 -0.67 -2.19 1.72
N ASN A 50 -0.64 -3.31 2.44
CA ASN A 50 -1.85 -3.91 2.99
C ASN A 50 -2.51 -3.02 4.06
N GLU A 51 -1.71 -2.33 4.88
CA GLU A 51 -2.19 -1.32 5.84
C GLU A 51 -2.90 -0.17 5.10
N HIS A 52 -2.26 0.41 4.09
CA HIS A 52 -2.86 1.50 3.29
C HIS A 52 -4.16 1.06 2.60
N LEU A 53 -4.16 -0.12 1.96
CA LEU A 53 -5.35 -0.66 1.31
C LEU A 53 -6.51 -0.86 2.31
N THR A 54 -6.20 -1.35 3.52
CA THR A 54 -7.20 -1.53 4.58
C THR A 54 -7.87 -0.21 4.95
N HIS A 55 -7.09 0.86 5.11
CA HIS A 55 -7.62 2.18 5.45
C HIS A 55 -8.42 2.81 4.30
N ILE A 56 -7.96 2.66 3.05
CA ILE A 56 -8.66 3.10 1.84
C ILE A 56 -10.03 2.42 1.73
N VAL A 57 -10.09 1.10 1.89
CA VAL A 57 -11.34 0.34 1.85
C VAL A 57 -12.26 0.73 3.00
N ALA A 58 -11.73 0.89 4.23
CA ALA A 58 -12.52 1.29 5.38
C ALA A 58 -13.18 2.67 5.17
N PHE A 59 -12.45 3.63 4.63
CA PHE A 59 -13.00 4.94 4.29
C PHE A 59 -14.07 4.85 3.20
N LEU A 60 -13.83 4.08 2.14
CA LEU A 60 -14.81 3.90 1.07
C LEU A 60 -16.11 3.28 1.59
N CYS A 61 -16.04 2.28 2.46
CA CYS A 61 -17.21 1.68 3.09
C CYS A 61 -18.01 2.69 3.92
N ALA A 62 -17.32 3.50 4.73
CA ALA A 62 -17.97 4.55 5.52
C ALA A 62 -18.59 5.63 4.62
N LEU A 63 -17.90 6.03 3.55
CA LEU A 63 -18.40 7.00 2.58
C LEU A 63 -19.68 6.48 1.92
N GLN A 64 -19.68 5.25 1.42
CA GLN A 64 -20.87 4.62 0.83
C GLN A 64 -22.04 4.51 1.81
N GLU A 65 -21.79 4.27 3.10
CA GLU A 65 -22.85 4.26 4.10
C GLU A 65 -23.50 5.65 4.26
N ALA A 66 -22.69 6.72 4.28
CA ALA A 66 -23.20 8.08 4.31
C ALA A 66 -23.94 8.46 3.02
N GLU A 67 -23.45 8.02 1.85
CA GLU A 67 -24.12 8.21 0.57
C GLU A 67 -25.51 7.58 0.54
N ARG A 68 -25.65 6.33 1.03
CA ARG A 68 -26.96 5.69 1.18
C ARG A 68 -27.89 6.51 2.07
N GLY A 69 -27.38 7.00 3.21
CA GLY A 69 -28.17 7.88 4.07
C GLY A 69 -28.61 9.19 3.40
N ALA A 70 -27.79 9.76 2.51
CA ALA A 70 -28.17 10.91 1.69
C ALA A 70 -29.26 10.56 0.68
N VAL A 71 -29.09 9.44 -0.04
CA VAL A 71 -30.07 8.95 -1.02
C VAL A 71 -31.40 8.63 -0.34
N ASP A 72 -31.38 7.93 0.81
CA ASP A 72 -32.60 7.56 1.55
C ASP A 72 -33.43 8.80 1.92
N ARG A 73 -32.78 9.88 2.36
CA ARG A 73 -33.46 11.15 2.65
C ARG A 73 -34.18 11.72 1.43
N TYR A 74 -33.46 11.81 0.32
CA TYR A 74 -33.90 12.61 -0.83
C TYR A 74 -34.68 11.81 -1.88
N HIS A 75 -34.59 10.48 -1.84
CA HIS A 75 -35.36 9.56 -2.68
C HIS A 75 -36.63 9.06 -1.97
N HIS A 76 -36.55 8.73 -0.68
CA HIS A 76 -37.69 8.19 0.09
C HIS A 76 -38.37 9.23 0.99
N ASN A 77 -37.92 10.49 0.95
CA ASN A 77 -38.39 11.58 1.80
C ASN A 77 -38.29 11.25 3.31
N GLU A 78 -37.30 10.45 3.68
CA GLU A 78 -37.03 10.08 5.07
C GLU A 78 -36.45 11.29 5.81
N THR A 79 -37.22 11.85 6.75
CA THR A 79 -36.78 12.99 7.57
C THR A 79 -37.00 12.76 9.06
N ASP A 80 -37.26 11.52 9.47
CA ASP A 80 -37.56 11.18 10.85
C ASP A 80 -36.30 11.22 11.76
N ALA A 81 -36.53 11.15 13.06
CA ALA A 81 -35.45 11.17 14.04
C ALA A 81 -34.50 9.97 13.90
N GLU A 82 -35.02 8.85 13.39
CA GLU A 82 -34.23 7.65 13.13
C GLU A 82 -33.23 7.86 11.98
N TRP A 83 -33.69 8.42 10.86
CA TRP A 83 -32.83 8.83 9.75
C TRP A 83 -31.72 9.78 10.24
N GLN A 84 -32.07 10.81 11.02
CA GLN A 84 -31.07 11.77 11.53
C GLN A 84 -29.98 11.09 12.37
N MET A 85 -30.37 10.13 13.21
CA MET A 85 -29.43 9.37 14.02
C MET A 85 -28.53 8.47 13.17
N ARG A 86 -29.09 7.77 12.17
CA ARG A 86 -28.32 6.94 11.23
C ARG A 86 -27.34 7.79 10.42
N ALA A 87 -27.78 8.92 9.87
CA ALA A 87 -26.95 9.83 9.08
C ALA A 87 -25.79 10.42 9.90
N ARG A 88 -26.02 10.79 11.17
CA ARG A 88 -24.95 11.25 12.08
C ARG A 88 -23.92 10.16 12.33
N ARG A 89 -24.35 8.93 12.65
CA ARG A 89 -23.43 7.79 12.87
C ARG A 89 -22.62 7.45 11.63
N ALA A 90 -23.22 7.54 10.44
CA ALA A 90 -22.52 7.33 9.19
C ALA A 90 -21.46 8.43 8.96
N LEU A 91 -21.81 9.70 9.16
CA LEU A 91 -20.85 10.82 9.06
C LEU A 91 -19.71 10.71 10.07
N ASP A 92 -20.00 10.32 11.31
CA ASP A 92 -18.95 10.10 12.31
C ASP A 92 -17.95 9.04 11.85
N ARG A 93 -18.44 7.93 11.27
CA ARG A 93 -17.57 6.89 10.67
C ARG A 93 -16.76 7.40 9.49
N VAL A 94 -17.34 8.22 8.62
CA VAL A 94 -16.62 8.88 7.52
C VAL A 94 -15.47 9.71 8.05
N TRP A 95 -15.73 10.55 9.06
CA TRP A 95 -14.68 11.40 9.62
C TRP A 95 -13.61 10.61 10.35
N VAL A 96 -13.97 9.57 11.11
CA VAL A 96 -13.00 8.70 11.79
C VAL A 96 -12.09 8.00 10.78
N THR A 97 -12.66 7.41 9.73
CA THR A 97 -11.88 6.73 8.68
C THR A 97 -11.07 7.71 7.83
N GLN A 98 -11.56 8.93 7.59
CA GLN A 98 -10.78 10.01 6.97
C GLN A 98 -9.54 10.35 7.80
N LYS A 99 -9.64 10.36 9.14
CA LYS A 99 -8.49 10.60 10.01
C LYS A 99 -7.49 9.46 9.98
N THR A 100 -7.92 8.21 9.81
CA THR A 100 -6.95 7.12 9.65
C THR A 100 -6.20 7.22 8.33
N ILE A 101 -6.86 7.60 7.22
CA ILE A 101 -6.20 7.95 5.96
C ILE A 101 -5.15 9.06 6.16
N HIS A 102 -5.48 10.10 6.94
CA HIS A 102 -4.55 11.19 7.22
C HIS A 102 -3.28 10.72 7.95
N LEU A 103 -3.38 9.67 8.76
CA LEU A 103 -2.24 9.15 9.53
C LEU A 103 -1.31 8.27 8.69
N VAL A 104 -1.85 7.50 7.74
CA VAL A 104 -1.11 6.42 7.08
C VAL A 104 -0.85 6.66 5.59
N CYS A 105 -1.69 7.43 4.89
CA CYS A 105 -1.56 7.63 3.45
C CYS A 105 -0.89 8.97 3.12
N ALA A 106 -0.40 9.08 1.88
CA ALA A 106 0.11 10.34 1.34
C ALA A 106 -0.94 11.48 1.37
N SER A 107 -0.45 12.71 1.43
CA SER A 107 -1.29 13.92 1.50
C SER A 107 -2.29 14.04 0.35
N LYS A 108 -1.92 13.60 -0.87
CA LYS A 108 -2.82 13.60 -2.03
C LYS A 108 -4.08 12.76 -1.79
N VAL A 109 -3.91 11.55 -1.25
CA VAL A 109 -5.03 10.64 -0.91
C VAL A 109 -5.88 11.24 0.20
N ASN A 110 -5.24 11.79 1.24
CA ASN A 110 -5.94 12.45 2.34
C ASN A 110 -6.78 13.66 1.90
N ASN A 111 -6.26 14.49 0.99
CA ASN A 111 -6.98 15.65 0.48
C ASN A 111 -8.22 15.22 -0.31
N ALA A 112 -8.08 14.25 -1.22
CA ALA A 112 -9.21 13.73 -1.98
C ALA A 112 -10.26 13.04 -1.08
N ALA A 113 -9.83 12.29 -0.06
CA ALA A 113 -10.72 11.70 0.94
C ALA A 113 -11.49 12.78 1.73
N ARG A 114 -10.81 13.87 2.11
CA ARG A 114 -11.42 14.99 2.82
C ARG A 114 -12.45 15.73 1.96
N GLU A 115 -12.18 15.93 0.68
CA GLU A 115 -13.12 16.50 -0.28
C GLU A 115 -14.37 15.62 -0.43
N ALA A 116 -14.20 14.31 -0.59
CA ALA A 116 -15.31 13.36 -0.65
C ALA A 116 -16.15 13.36 0.64
N ALA A 117 -15.50 13.40 1.80
CA ALA A 117 -16.18 13.49 3.10
C ALA A 117 -17.00 14.78 3.23
N PHE A 118 -16.48 15.92 2.76
CA PHE A 118 -17.23 17.17 2.76
C PHE A 118 -18.41 17.16 1.79
N ALA A 119 -18.24 16.60 0.60
CA ALA A 119 -19.32 16.52 -0.38
C ALA A 119 -20.52 15.75 0.16
N VAL A 120 -20.31 14.56 0.75
CA VAL A 120 -21.42 13.79 1.34
C VAL A 120 -22.02 14.49 2.56
N GLN A 121 -21.20 15.13 3.41
CA GLN A 121 -21.70 15.89 4.56
C GLN A 121 -22.57 17.07 4.12
N ASP A 122 -22.14 17.80 3.10
CA ASP A 122 -22.88 18.95 2.60
C ASP A 122 -24.22 18.54 2.03
N VAL A 123 -24.28 17.44 1.27
CA VAL A 123 -25.55 16.89 0.80
C VAL A 123 -26.44 16.45 1.97
N ILE A 124 -25.92 15.72 2.95
CA ILE A 124 -26.71 15.29 4.12
C ILE A 124 -27.25 16.49 4.90
N ARG A 125 -26.49 17.58 5.03
CA ARG A 125 -26.87 18.74 5.87
C ARG A 125 -27.74 19.75 5.14
N LYS A 126 -27.32 20.15 3.94
CA LYS A 126 -27.89 21.27 3.17
C LYS A 126 -28.83 20.79 2.07
N GLY A 127 -28.68 19.54 1.64
CA GLY A 127 -29.34 18.99 0.47
C GLY A 127 -28.55 19.20 -0.81
N PRO A 128 -29.00 18.54 -1.90
CA PRO A 128 -28.26 18.50 -3.15
C PRO A 128 -28.48 19.73 -4.05
N GLY A 129 -29.30 20.70 -3.63
CA GLY A 129 -29.61 21.91 -4.41
C GLY A 129 -30.97 22.52 -4.07
N ASP A 130 -31.56 23.24 -5.03
CA ASP A 130 -32.87 23.91 -4.89
C ASP A 130 -34.02 22.90 -4.71
N PRO A 131 -35.00 23.16 -3.83
CA PRO A 131 -36.01 22.19 -3.40
C PRO A 131 -37.07 21.82 -4.45
N GLY A 132 -36.99 22.35 -5.67
CA GLY A 132 -37.99 22.20 -6.73
C GLY A 132 -37.71 21.13 -7.80
N GLU A 133 -36.57 20.43 -7.73
CA GLU A 133 -36.16 19.44 -8.75
C GLU A 133 -36.10 18.01 -8.18
N PRO A 134 -36.12 16.97 -9.05
CA PRO A 134 -35.82 15.59 -8.64
C PRO A 134 -34.50 15.56 -7.86
N GLN A 135 -34.57 15.16 -6.59
CA GLN A 135 -33.44 15.30 -5.67
C GLN A 135 -32.46 14.13 -5.76
N ASP A 136 -32.87 13.01 -6.33
CA ASP A 136 -32.09 11.79 -6.51
C ASP A 136 -30.88 11.97 -7.44
N GLU A 137 -31.10 12.47 -8.67
CA GLU A 137 -30.03 12.72 -9.63
C GLU A 137 -29.08 13.82 -9.11
N ARG A 138 -29.61 14.82 -8.40
CA ARG A 138 -28.80 15.89 -7.80
C ARG A 138 -27.91 15.38 -6.67
N VAL A 139 -28.36 14.43 -5.85
CA VAL A 139 -27.51 13.79 -4.83
C VAL A 139 -26.29 13.16 -5.50
N TRP A 140 -26.49 12.43 -6.60
CA TRP A 140 -25.38 11.80 -7.31
C TRP A 140 -24.49 12.83 -8.01
N GLN A 141 -25.04 13.89 -8.59
CA GLN A 141 -24.25 14.97 -9.20
C GLN A 141 -23.38 15.69 -8.17
N ALA A 142 -23.86 15.86 -6.94
CA ALA A 142 -23.10 16.53 -5.89
C ALA A 142 -21.96 15.65 -5.32
N ILE A 143 -22.15 14.33 -5.21
CA ILE A 143 -21.21 13.44 -4.53
C ILE A 143 -20.25 12.72 -5.50
N SER A 144 -20.75 12.31 -6.68
CA SER A 144 -20.00 11.44 -7.60
C SER A 144 -18.68 12.04 -8.07
N PRO A 145 -18.55 13.36 -8.34
CA PRO A 145 -17.27 13.95 -8.75
C PRO A 145 -16.17 13.74 -7.70
N SER A 146 -16.43 14.05 -6.43
CA SER A 146 -15.44 13.90 -5.36
C SER A 146 -15.12 12.44 -5.06
N ARG A 147 -16.12 11.53 -5.17
CA ARG A 147 -15.88 10.09 -5.02
C ARG A 147 -14.96 9.56 -6.11
N ARG A 148 -15.19 9.94 -7.37
CA ARG A 148 -14.34 9.53 -8.50
C ARG A 148 -12.92 10.06 -8.33
N ALA A 149 -12.76 11.34 -8.01
CA ALA A 149 -11.46 11.94 -7.75
C ALA A 149 -10.69 11.21 -6.64
N TYR A 150 -11.37 10.82 -5.55
CA TYR A 150 -10.77 9.99 -4.51
C TYR A 150 -10.32 8.62 -5.02
N LEU A 151 -11.16 7.91 -5.77
CA LEU A 151 -10.82 6.60 -6.33
C LEU A 151 -9.64 6.67 -7.30
N ASP A 152 -9.59 7.69 -8.15
CA ASP A 152 -8.51 7.87 -9.12
C ASP A 152 -7.17 8.11 -8.40
N VAL A 153 -7.15 8.99 -7.39
CA VAL A 153 -5.95 9.27 -6.58
C VAL A 153 -5.53 8.06 -5.74
N ALA A 154 -6.49 7.31 -5.19
CA ALA A 154 -6.21 6.11 -4.42
C ALA A 154 -5.65 4.98 -5.29
N ALA A 155 -6.19 4.80 -6.51
CA ALA A 155 -5.68 3.83 -7.47
C ALA A 155 -4.26 4.17 -7.92
N GLU A 156 -4.00 5.43 -8.28
CA GLU A 156 -2.66 5.90 -8.64
C GLU A 156 -1.66 5.67 -7.50
N TYR A 157 -2.04 6.04 -6.27
CA TYR A 157 -1.21 5.84 -5.07
C TYR A 157 -0.84 4.36 -4.85
N LEU A 158 -1.80 3.44 -4.98
CA LEU A 158 -1.54 2.02 -4.81
C LEU A 158 -0.68 1.43 -5.93
N SER A 159 -0.84 1.91 -7.17
CA SER A 159 0.00 1.50 -8.31
C SER A 159 1.44 2.01 -8.21
N GLU A 160 1.65 3.22 -7.67
CA GLU A 160 2.99 3.76 -7.40
C GLU A 160 3.74 2.90 -6.37
N GLU A 161 3.03 2.38 -5.36
CA GLU A 161 3.61 1.47 -4.36
C GLU A 161 4.03 0.12 -4.94
N GLU A 162 3.33 -0.37 -5.97
CA GLU A 162 3.74 -1.58 -6.71
C GLU A 162 5.03 -1.35 -7.51
N GLY A 163 5.15 -0.19 -8.17
CA GLY A 163 6.31 0.17 -8.98
C GLY A 163 7.60 0.38 -8.16
N HIS A 164 7.49 0.89 -6.93
CA HIS A 164 8.65 1.16 -6.06
C HIS A 164 9.27 -0.10 -5.43
N GLY A 165 8.58 -1.25 -5.50
CA GLY A 165 9.06 -2.55 -5.02
C GLY A 165 9.76 -3.43 -6.07
N ALA A 166 9.71 -3.04 -7.35
CA ALA A 166 10.42 -3.76 -8.40
C ALA A 166 11.93 -3.51 -8.27
N PRO A 167 12.78 -4.54 -8.15
CA PRO A 167 14.22 -4.32 -8.14
C PRO A 167 14.59 -3.63 -9.45
N ALA A 168 15.23 -2.47 -9.36
CA ALA A 168 15.89 -1.85 -10.50
C ALA A 168 16.72 -2.95 -11.18
N ALA A 169 16.28 -3.37 -12.37
CA ALA A 169 17.05 -4.29 -13.16
C ALA A 169 18.37 -3.59 -13.41
N THR A 170 19.41 -4.01 -12.71
CA THR A 170 20.77 -3.55 -12.95
C THR A 170 21.07 -3.91 -14.39
N THR A 171 20.89 -2.94 -15.29
CA THR A 171 21.45 -2.98 -16.63
C THR A 171 22.95 -3.11 -16.43
N SER A 172 23.42 -4.36 -16.43
CA SER A 172 24.84 -4.66 -16.57
C SER A 172 25.28 -4.04 -17.89
N PRO A 173 26.39 -3.31 -17.93
CA PRO A 173 26.94 -2.87 -19.19
C PRO A 173 27.35 -4.11 -19.96
N GLU A 174 26.61 -4.41 -21.02
CA GLU A 174 26.96 -5.42 -22.00
C GLU A 174 28.31 -5.01 -22.61
N LEU A 175 29.37 -5.73 -22.23
CA LEU A 175 30.69 -5.58 -22.83
C LEU A 175 30.55 -5.90 -24.32
N ARG A 176 30.70 -4.88 -25.18
CA ARG A 176 30.82 -5.06 -26.63
C ARG A 176 32.04 -5.93 -26.92
N PRO A 177 31.90 -7.05 -27.64
CA PRO A 177 33.02 -7.86 -28.09
C PRO A 177 33.50 -7.33 -29.45
N ASP A 178 34.05 -6.11 -29.52
CA ASP A 178 34.57 -5.53 -30.77
C ASP A 178 35.83 -4.68 -30.51
N GLU A 179 36.79 -5.18 -29.72
CA GLU A 179 38.14 -4.58 -29.60
C GLU A 179 39.19 -5.70 -29.43
N ALA A 180 39.06 -6.77 -30.23
CA ALA A 180 40.08 -7.81 -30.34
C ALA A 180 40.25 -8.19 -31.81
N GLY A 181 40.96 -7.35 -32.55
CA GLY A 181 41.51 -7.71 -33.85
C GLY A 181 41.42 -6.63 -34.91
N LEU A 182 42.44 -5.77 -34.97
CA LEU A 182 43.41 -5.66 -36.08
C LEU A 182 44.43 -4.54 -35.79
#